data_AF-A0A7C2IGE6-F1
#
_entry.id   AF-A0A7C2IGE6-F1
#
_cell.length_a   1.000
_cell.length_b   1.000
_cell.length_c   1.000
_cell.angle_alpha   90.00
_cell.angle_beta   90.00
_cell.angle_gamma   90.00
#
_symmetry.space_group_name_H-M   'P 1'
#
loop_
_entity.id
_entity.type
_entity.pdbx_description
1 polymer ?
#
loop_
_entity_poly.entity_id
_entity_poly.type
_entity_poly.pdbx_seq_one_letter_code
_entity_poly.pdbx_strand_id
1 'polypeptide(L)'
;MSRAFRVFVFAVPVVLALAAASAAQEDPAATLRGLAGAAFEIAFMQKMIIHHEMAVEMAKVARERASRAELKTMAESIIVDQGKEIDQMTAWLKDWHGAQRTPMDHSVMQEMDREMAALKAAGGDEFDRKFAEAMIVHHQAAIDMARLVADRAGRDELKTLAQGIIAAQSREIDQMRRWLQAWGPPADTAQQPTVRRTPLTWLAAAVVVAIIVVGWRRRRVRSKGAAAPGSP
;
A
#
# COMPACT_ATOMS: atom_id res chain seq x y z
N MET A 1 -60.02 15.10 -14.99
CA MET A 1 -59.38 13.94 -15.64
C MET A 1 -57.93 14.30 -15.93
N SER A 2 -56.99 13.43 -15.49
CA SER A 2 -55.56 13.35 -15.88
C SER A 2 -54.63 14.49 -15.45
N ARG A 3 -53.38 14.30 -15.00
CA ARG A 3 -52.64 13.26 -14.26
C ARG A 3 -51.32 13.97 -13.85
N ALA A 4 -50.81 13.71 -12.65
CA ALA A 4 -49.62 14.35 -12.09
C ALA A 4 -48.32 13.96 -12.81
N PHE A 5 -47.30 14.85 -12.79
CA PHE A 5 -45.90 14.46 -12.76
C PHE A 5 -45.10 15.51 -11.96
N ARG A 6 -44.76 15.17 -10.71
CA ARG A 6 -43.73 15.86 -9.92
C ARG A 6 -42.41 15.15 -10.21
N VAL A 7 -41.48 15.84 -10.87
CA VAL A 7 -40.10 15.35 -10.98
C VAL A 7 -39.31 15.91 -9.81
N PHE A 8 -39.01 15.05 -8.83
CA PHE A 8 -37.96 15.30 -7.86
C PHE A 8 -36.62 14.93 -8.51
N VAL A 9 -35.75 15.91 -8.74
CA VAL A 9 -34.35 15.65 -9.07
C VAL A 9 -33.58 15.55 -7.76
N PHE A 10 -33.31 14.31 -7.33
CA PHE A 10 -32.29 14.06 -6.31
C PHE A 10 -30.93 14.03 -7.00
N ALA A 11 -30.11 15.06 -6.78
CA ALA A 11 -28.69 15.01 -7.09
C ALA A 11 -27.99 14.20 -5.99
N VAL A 12 -27.63 12.96 -6.28
CA VAL A 12 -26.75 12.15 -5.42
C VAL A 12 -25.30 12.50 -5.79
N PRO A 13 -24.48 13.03 -4.86
CA PRO A 13 -23.05 13.11 -5.11
C PRO A 13 -22.46 11.71 -4.94
N VAL A 14 -22.06 11.08 -6.04
CA VAL A 14 -21.16 9.91 -6.03
C VAL A 14 -19.77 10.44 -5.71
N VAL A 15 -19.46 10.55 -4.41
CA VAL A 15 -18.08 10.60 -3.93
C VAL A 15 -17.63 9.15 -3.76
N LEU A 16 -17.03 8.59 -4.81
CA LEU A 16 -16.33 7.31 -4.70
C LEU A 16 -14.97 7.56 -4.03
N ALA A 17 -14.99 7.72 -2.72
CA ALA A 17 -13.78 7.61 -1.92
C ALA A 17 -13.45 6.12 -1.79
N LEU A 18 -12.52 5.62 -2.61
CA LEU A 18 -11.81 4.37 -2.30
C LEU A 18 -10.91 4.66 -1.09
N ALA A 19 -11.49 4.57 0.11
CA ALA A 19 -10.72 4.55 1.33
C ALA A 19 -9.98 3.22 1.41
N ALA A 20 -8.65 3.29 1.39
CA ALA A 20 -7.77 2.19 1.74
C ALA A 20 -8.18 1.68 3.14
N ALA A 21 -8.78 0.50 3.20
CA ALA A 21 -8.87 -0.24 4.44
C ALA A 21 -7.52 -0.89 4.72
N SER A 22 -6.50 -0.08 5.03
CA SER A 22 -5.44 -0.59 5.89
C SER A 22 -6.06 -0.65 7.28
N ALA A 23 -6.50 -1.83 7.71
CA ALA A 23 -6.45 -2.11 9.14
C ALA A 23 -5.05 -1.66 9.59
N ALA A 24 -4.97 -0.75 10.55
CA ALA A 24 -3.70 -0.24 11.03
C ALA A 24 -2.81 -1.46 11.30
N GLN A 25 -1.77 -1.65 10.49
CA GLN A 25 -0.83 -2.75 10.68
C GLN A 25 -0.30 -2.56 12.08
N GLU A 26 -0.60 -3.49 12.99
CA GLU A 26 -0.10 -3.39 14.35
C GLU A 26 1.41 -3.28 14.29
N ASP A 27 1.96 -2.35 15.06
CA ASP A 27 3.40 -2.12 15.08
C ASP A 27 4.11 -3.44 15.41
N PRO A 28 4.93 -3.99 14.49
CA PRO A 28 5.56 -5.31 14.64
C PRO A 28 6.38 -5.44 15.93
N ALA A 29 6.89 -4.32 16.41
CA ALA A 29 7.72 -4.20 17.60
C ALA A 29 6.94 -3.84 18.88
N ALA A 30 5.64 -3.56 18.81
CA ALA A 30 4.82 -3.09 19.95
C ALA A 30 5.00 -3.95 21.20
N THR A 31 4.79 -5.27 21.04
CA THR A 31 4.90 -6.24 22.13
C THR A 31 6.32 -6.35 22.68
N LEU A 32 7.35 -6.06 21.88
CA LEU A 32 8.76 -6.14 22.30
C LEU A 32 9.18 -4.94 23.17
N ARG A 33 8.52 -3.78 23.04
CA ARG A 33 8.89 -2.57 23.80
C ARG A 33 8.69 -2.73 25.31
N GLY A 34 7.65 -3.45 25.73
CA GLY A 34 7.34 -3.67 27.15
C GLY A 34 8.14 -4.78 27.84
N LEU A 35 8.99 -5.51 27.11
CA LEU A 35 9.71 -6.68 27.64
C LEU A 35 11.19 -6.36 27.91
N ALA A 36 11.84 -7.13 28.77
CA ALA A 36 13.28 -7.05 29.01
C ALA A 36 13.87 -8.43 29.34
N GLY A 37 15.21 -8.54 29.31
CA GLY A 37 15.95 -9.76 29.64
C GLY A 37 15.49 -10.97 28.84
N ALA A 38 15.42 -12.14 29.48
CA ALA A 38 15.04 -13.40 28.82
C ALA A 38 13.66 -13.33 28.14
N ALA A 39 12.67 -12.66 28.75
CA ALA A 39 11.34 -12.55 28.16
C ALA A 39 11.36 -11.77 26.84
N PHE A 40 12.21 -10.73 26.74
CA PHE A 40 12.40 -9.97 25.51
C PHE A 40 13.11 -10.80 24.42
N GLU A 41 14.19 -11.49 24.77
CA GLU A 41 14.95 -12.33 23.83
C GLU A 41 14.09 -13.47 23.28
N ILE A 42 13.35 -14.16 24.15
CA ILE A 42 12.40 -15.21 23.75
C ILE A 42 11.33 -14.62 22.82
N ALA A 43 10.68 -13.52 23.21
CA ALA A 43 9.60 -12.94 22.42
C ALA A 43 10.08 -12.48 21.03
N PHE A 44 11.29 -11.91 20.95
CA PHE A 44 11.88 -11.55 19.66
C PHE A 44 12.14 -12.78 18.80
N MET A 45 12.83 -13.80 19.32
CA MET A 45 13.18 -14.98 18.53
C MET A 45 11.92 -15.69 18.03
N GLN A 46 10.89 -15.84 18.87
CA GLN A 46 9.60 -16.41 18.47
C GLN A 46 8.96 -15.62 17.32
N LYS A 47 8.92 -14.29 17.43
CA LYS A 47 8.33 -13.42 16.42
C LYS A 47 9.12 -13.42 15.12
N MET A 48 10.44 -13.29 15.20
CA MET A 48 11.29 -13.23 14.01
C MET A 48 11.32 -14.57 13.29
N ILE A 49 11.27 -15.71 14.01
CA ILE A 49 11.13 -17.03 13.39
C ILE A 49 9.84 -17.09 12.55
N ILE A 50 8.68 -16.77 13.14
CA ILE A 50 7.38 -16.80 12.45
C ILE A 50 7.38 -15.85 11.24
N HIS A 51 7.96 -14.66 11.43
CA HIS A 51 8.08 -13.65 10.39
C HIS A 51 8.96 -14.15 9.21
N HIS A 52 10.11 -14.75 9.50
CA HIS A 52 10.98 -15.32 8.48
C HIS A 52 10.34 -16.50 7.74
N GLU A 53 9.56 -17.34 8.43
CA GLU A 53 8.83 -18.43 7.76
C GLU A 53 7.90 -17.91 6.69
N MET A 54 7.21 -16.80 6.94
CA MET A 54 6.35 -16.17 5.94
C MET A 54 7.15 -15.69 4.72
N ALA A 55 8.28 -15.02 4.94
CA ALA A 55 9.15 -14.59 3.84
C ALA A 55 9.72 -15.78 3.04
N VAL A 56 10.10 -16.88 3.70
CA VAL A 56 10.57 -18.09 3.04
C VAL A 56 9.48 -18.71 2.16
N GLU A 57 8.23 -18.76 2.62
CA GLU A 57 7.11 -19.27 1.80
C GLU A 57 6.79 -18.36 0.61
N MET A 58 6.79 -17.03 0.81
CA MET A 58 6.67 -16.07 -0.29
C MET A 58 7.79 -16.26 -1.32
N ALA A 59 9.03 -16.38 -0.85
CA ALA A 59 10.21 -16.54 -1.70
C ALA A 59 10.19 -17.87 -2.47
N LYS A 60 9.72 -18.98 -1.86
CA LYS A 60 9.51 -20.24 -2.59
C LYS A 60 8.54 -20.06 -3.76
N VAL A 61 7.46 -19.31 -3.58
CA VAL A 61 6.52 -19.02 -4.68
C VAL A 61 7.18 -18.15 -5.75
N ALA A 62 7.97 -17.14 -5.36
CA ALA A 62 8.68 -16.29 -6.30
C ALA A 62 9.74 -17.05 -7.12
N ARG A 63 10.49 -17.97 -6.51
CA ARG A 63 11.45 -18.83 -7.23
C ARG A 63 10.80 -19.55 -8.41
N GLU A 64 9.59 -20.08 -8.20
CA GLU A 64 8.85 -20.81 -9.24
C GLU A 64 8.17 -19.88 -10.26
N ARG A 65 7.58 -18.77 -9.79
CA ARG A 65 6.63 -17.98 -10.59
C ARG A 65 7.18 -16.67 -11.16
N ALA A 66 8.28 -16.15 -10.61
CA ALA A 66 8.80 -14.88 -11.07
C ALA A 66 9.17 -14.93 -12.55
N SER A 67 8.96 -13.83 -13.26
CA SER A 67 9.33 -13.72 -14.68
C SER A 67 10.79 -13.29 -14.83
N ARG A 68 11.28 -12.51 -13.87
CA ARG A 68 12.61 -11.91 -13.87
C ARG A 68 13.64 -12.76 -13.15
N ALA A 69 14.76 -12.99 -13.81
CA ALA A 69 15.85 -13.80 -13.27
C ALA A 69 16.42 -13.19 -11.99
N GLU A 70 16.56 -11.86 -11.95
CA GLU A 70 17.06 -11.14 -10.77
C GLU A 70 16.19 -11.36 -9.53
N LEU A 71 14.86 -11.47 -9.71
CA LEU A 71 13.93 -11.72 -8.63
C LEU A 71 14.01 -13.17 -8.14
N LYS A 72 14.18 -14.15 -9.04
CA LYS A 72 14.39 -15.55 -8.67
C LYS A 72 15.66 -15.73 -7.83
N THR A 73 16.76 -15.08 -8.24
CA THR A 73 18.02 -15.14 -7.50
C THR A 73 17.87 -14.56 -6.09
N MET A 74 17.20 -13.41 -5.93
CA MET A 74 16.93 -12.87 -4.59
C MET A 74 16.03 -13.80 -3.78
N ALA A 75 15.00 -14.39 -4.38
CA ALA A 75 14.15 -15.34 -3.68
C ALA A 75 14.94 -16.57 -3.17
N GLU A 76 15.88 -17.09 -3.95
CA GLU A 76 16.79 -18.16 -3.50
C GLU A 76 17.67 -17.73 -2.33
N SER A 77 18.23 -16.52 -2.37
CA SER A 77 19.00 -15.95 -1.25
C SER A 77 18.15 -15.82 0.01
N ILE A 78 16.93 -15.27 -0.09
CA ILE A 78 16.00 -15.15 1.03
C ILE A 78 15.71 -16.51 1.66
N ILE A 79 15.41 -17.53 0.85
CA ILE A 79 15.14 -18.90 1.34
C ILE A 79 16.34 -19.43 2.15
N VAL A 80 17.54 -19.27 1.61
CA VAL A 80 18.77 -19.81 2.22
C VAL A 80 19.14 -19.05 3.50
N ASP A 81 19.15 -17.73 3.45
CA ASP A 81 19.67 -16.92 4.54
C ASP A 81 18.68 -16.87 5.70
N GLN A 82 17.39 -16.61 5.43
CA GLN A 82 16.38 -16.61 6.49
C GLN A 82 16.13 -18.02 7.06
N GLY A 83 16.30 -19.07 6.25
CA GLY A 83 16.28 -20.46 6.74
C GLY A 83 17.35 -20.73 7.80
N LYS A 84 18.59 -20.28 7.56
CA LYS A 84 19.68 -20.39 8.55
C LYS A 84 19.39 -19.58 9.81
N GLU A 85 18.82 -18.40 9.67
CA GLU A 85 18.48 -17.54 10.81
C GLU A 85 17.34 -18.16 11.66
N ILE A 86 16.35 -18.81 11.03
CA ILE A 86 15.33 -19.61 11.72
C ILE A 86 15.98 -20.73 12.53
N ASP A 87 16.86 -21.52 11.92
CA ASP A 87 17.54 -22.63 12.59
C ASP A 87 18.38 -22.13 13.78
N GLN A 88 19.09 -21.01 13.59
CA GLN A 88 19.92 -20.41 14.62
C GLN A 88 19.11 -19.93 15.82
N MET A 89 18.03 -19.17 15.59
CA MET A 89 17.16 -18.69 16.67
C MET A 89 16.42 -19.85 17.36
N THR A 90 16.08 -20.90 16.63
CA THR A 90 15.46 -22.11 17.18
C THR A 90 16.41 -22.83 18.14
N ALA A 91 17.68 -22.97 17.76
CA ALA A 91 18.71 -23.54 18.63
C ALA A 91 18.89 -22.68 19.88
N TRP A 92 18.97 -21.36 19.74
CA TRP A 92 19.12 -20.44 20.86
C TRP A 92 17.93 -20.43 21.82
N LEU A 93 16.70 -20.51 21.33
CA LEU A 93 15.51 -20.66 22.19
C LEU A 93 15.64 -21.87 23.12
N LYS A 94 16.08 -23.01 22.57
CA LYS A 94 16.28 -24.24 23.33
C LYS A 94 17.46 -24.13 24.27
N ASP A 95 18.63 -23.73 23.77
CA ASP A 95 19.89 -23.82 24.50
C ASP A 95 20.00 -22.74 25.58
N TRP A 96 19.48 -21.53 25.33
CA TRP A 96 19.59 -20.41 26.26
C TRP A 96 18.43 -20.32 27.25
N HIS A 97 17.25 -20.79 26.87
CA HIS A 97 16.02 -20.59 27.65
C HIS A 97 15.23 -21.86 27.93
N GLY A 98 15.64 -23.02 27.40
CA GLY A 98 14.84 -24.25 27.47
C GLY A 98 13.49 -24.14 26.76
N ALA A 99 13.31 -23.14 25.90
CA ALA A 99 12.06 -22.84 25.23
C ALA A 99 11.98 -23.57 23.89
N GLN A 100 10.79 -24.01 23.53
CA GLN A 100 10.50 -24.52 22.19
C GLN A 100 9.85 -23.43 21.35
N ARG A 101 9.89 -23.61 20.02
CA ARG A 101 9.16 -22.76 19.09
C ARG A 101 7.66 -22.83 19.37
N THR A 102 7.02 -21.69 19.31
CA THR A 102 5.57 -21.59 19.36
C THR A 102 5.04 -21.84 17.95
N PRO A 103 3.98 -22.65 17.79
CA PRO A 103 3.28 -22.74 16.51
C PRO A 103 2.78 -21.36 16.07
N MET A 104 2.76 -21.12 14.76
CA MET A 104 2.15 -19.92 14.19
C MET A 104 0.67 -19.86 14.58
N ASP A 105 0.22 -18.69 15.06
CA ASP A 105 -1.17 -18.48 15.43
C ASP A 105 -2.10 -18.60 14.21
N HIS A 106 -3.32 -19.10 14.40
CA HIS A 106 -4.28 -19.28 13.31
C HIS A 106 -4.64 -17.97 12.61
N SER A 107 -4.70 -16.85 13.32
CA SER A 107 -4.93 -15.53 12.73
C SER A 107 -3.79 -15.11 11.80
N VAL A 108 -2.54 -15.38 12.17
CA VAL A 108 -1.35 -15.11 11.34
C VAL A 108 -1.35 -16.00 10.11
N MET A 109 -1.71 -17.29 10.25
CA MET A 109 -1.86 -18.20 9.11
C MET A 109 -2.93 -17.70 8.12
N GLN A 110 -4.09 -17.24 8.61
CA GLN A 110 -5.13 -16.69 7.72
C GLN A 110 -4.67 -15.44 6.96
N GLU A 111 -3.88 -14.58 7.59
CA GLU A 111 -3.36 -13.39 6.93
C GLU A 111 -2.31 -13.75 5.87
N MET A 112 -1.40 -14.67 6.20
CA MET A 112 -0.45 -15.24 5.23
C MET A 112 -1.19 -15.87 4.04
N ASP A 113 -2.26 -16.64 4.28
CA ASP A 113 -3.04 -17.25 3.20
C ASP A 113 -3.67 -16.20 2.26
N ARG A 114 -4.15 -15.08 2.80
CA ARG A 114 -4.70 -13.97 1.99
C ARG A 114 -3.62 -13.29 1.16
N GLU A 115 -2.47 -12.99 1.76
CA GLU A 115 -1.34 -12.37 1.07
C GLU A 115 -0.80 -13.29 -0.04
N MET A 116 -0.65 -14.58 0.26
CA MET A 116 -0.23 -15.59 -0.71
C MET A 116 -1.26 -15.78 -1.82
N ALA A 117 -2.56 -15.72 -1.53
CA ALA A 117 -3.61 -15.77 -2.55
C ALA A 117 -3.54 -14.54 -3.48
N ALA A 118 -3.33 -13.35 -2.92
CA ALA A 118 -3.19 -12.12 -3.70
C ALA A 118 -1.94 -12.15 -4.61
N LEU A 119 -0.80 -12.63 -4.11
CA LEU A 119 0.39 -12.87 -4.95
C LEU A 119 0.11 -13.90 -6.04
N LYS A 120 -0.52 -15.03 -5.68
CA LYS A 120 -0.77 -16.13 -6.62
C LYS A 120 -1.80 -15.79 -7.69
N ALA A 121 -2.65 -14.79 -7.47
CA ALA A 121 -3.59 -14.30 -8.47
C ALA A 121 -2.90 -13.51 -9.60
N ALA A 122 -1.73 -12.92 -9.34
CA ALA A 122 -0.96 -12.19 -10.33
C ALA A 122 -0.04 -13.11 -11.15
N GLY A 123 0.23 -12.74 -12.39
CA GLY A 123 1.16 -13.44 -13.27
C GLY A 123 2.08 -12.45 -13.98
N GLY A 124 3.14 -12.98 -14.60
CA GLY A 124 4.04 -12.15 -15.42
C GLY A 124 4.71 -11.04 -14.60
N ASP A 125 4.82 -9.86 -15.22
CA ASP A 125 5.39 -8.66 -14.58
C ASP A 125 4.61 -8.16 -13.36
N GLU A 126 3.29 -8.39 -13.32
CA GLU A 126 2.47 -7.98 -12.17
C GLU A 126 2.84 -8.76 -10.91
N PHE A 127 3.12 -10.07 -11.07
CA PHE A 127 3.59 -10.91 -9.98
C PHE A 127 4.89 -10.37 -9.39
N ASP A 128 5.88 -10.09 -10.24
CA ASP A 128 7.20 -9.62 -9.83
C ASP A 128 7.11 -8.30 -9.05
N ARG A 129 6.26 -7.37 -9.51
CA ARG A 129 6.00 -6.10 -8.84
C ARG A 129 5.33 -6.29 -7.48
N LYS A 130 4.25 -7.07 -7.42
CA LYS A 130 3.52 -7.32 -6.15
C LYS A 130 4.40 -8.01 -5.12
N PHE A 131 5.23 -8.96 -5.54
CA PHE A 131 6.18 -9.60 -4.64
C PHE A 131 7.18 -8.58 -4.08
N ALA A 132 7.79 -7.75 -4.94
CA ALA A 132 8.77 -6.76 -4.49
C ALA A 132 8.13 -5.71 -3.55
N GLU A 133 6.93 -5.24 -3.86
CA GLU A 133 6.18 -4.30 -3.02
C GLU A 133 5.84 -4.90 -1.65
N ALA A 134 5.34 -6.14 -1.61
CA ALA A 134 5.03 -6.85 -0.37
C ALA A 134 6.28 -7.14 0.47
N MET A 135 7.34 -7.67 -0.15
CA MET A 135 8.57 -8.03 0.55
C MET A 135 9.31 -6.80 1.09
N ILE A 136 9.19 -5.62 0.47
CA ILE A 136 9.71 -4.37 1.05
C ILE A 136 9.04 -4.06 2.40
N VAL A 137 7.71 -4.14 2.47
CA VAL A 137 6.96 -3.88 3.70
C VAL A 137 7.32 -4.92 4.76
N HIS A 138 7.36 -6.18 4.36
CA HIS A 138 7.76 -7.28 5.22
C HIS A 138 9.17 -7.07 5.80
N HIS A 139 10.16 -6.75 4.96
CA HIS A 139 11.52 -6.49 5.42
C HIS A 139 11.62 -5.28 6.36
N GLN A 140 10.83 -4.23 6.13
CA GLN A 140 10.83 -3.07 7.02
C GLN A 140 10.38 -3.45 8.44
N ALA A 141 9.35 -4.31 8.56
CA ALA A 141 8.90 -4.82 9.86
C ALA A 141 9.98 -5.62 10.59
N ALA A 142 10.72 -6.47 9.89
CA ALA A 142 11.84 -7.22 10.47
C ALA A 142 12.96 -6.29 10.94
N ILE A 143 13.32 -5.27 10.14
CA ILE A 143 14.32 -4.25 10.50
C ILE A 143 13.91 -3.52 11.78
N ASP A 144 12.64 -3.12 11.91
CA ASP A 144 12.17 -2.38 13.07
C ASP A 144 12.20 -3.22 14.35
N MET A 145 11.86 -4.51 14.27
CA MET A 145 12.07 -5.45 15.38
C MET A 145 13.55 -5.65 15.71
N ALA A 146 14.39 -5.86 14.70
CA ALA A 146 15.82 -6.12 14.87
C ALA A 146 16.56 -4.92 15.48
N ARG A 147 16.15 -3.68 15.16
CA ARG A 147 16.73 -2.46 15.77
C ARG A 147 16.57 -2.44 17.29
N LEU A 148 15.41 -2.86 17.81
CA LEU A 148 15.21 -2.94 19.26
C LEU A 148 16.16 -3.96 19.90
N VAL A 149 16.41 -5.08 19.23
CA VAL A 149 17.27 -6.15 19.75
C VAL A 149 18.74 -5.78 19.71
N ALA A 150 19.19 -5.17 18.62
CA ALA A 150 20.56 -4.69 18.48
C ALA A 150 20.95 -3.73 19.61
N ASP A 151 19.99 -2.93 20.09
CA ASP A 151 20.17 -1.99 21.21
C ASP A 151 20.04 -2.66 22.59
N ARG A 152 19.03 -3.53 22.78
CA ARG A 152 18.56 -3.91 24.12
C ARG A 152 18.85 -5.34 24.56
N ALA A 153 19.25 -6.23 23.65
CA ALA A 153 19.50 -7.63 24.02
C ALA A 153 20.62 -7.75 25.06
N GLY A 154 20.55 -8.78 25.91
CA GLY A 154 21.60 -9.07 26.88
C GLY A 154 22.78 -9.80 26.22
N ARG A 155 22.50 -10.61 25.19
CA ARG A 155 23.48 -11.45 24.50
C ARG A 155 24.03 -10.80 23.23
N ASP A 156 25.35 -10.78 23.10
CA ASP A 156 26.03 -10.18 21.95
C ASP A 156 25.81 -10.98 20.66
N GLU A 157 25.63 -12.30 20.77
CA GLU A 157 25.27 -13.16 19.63
C GLU A 157 23.92 -12.74 19.03
N LEU A 158 22.95 -12.42 19.88
CA LEU A 158 21.63 -11.97 19.43
C LEU A 158 21.68 -10.56 18.83
N LYS A 159 22.49 -9.65 19.38
CA LYS A 159 22.76 -8.34 18.77
C LYS A 159 23.41 -8.46 17.40
N THR A 160 24.38 -9.38 17.28
CA THR A 160 25.10 -9.63 16.03
C THR A 160 24.15 -10.15 14.96
N LEU A 161 23.27 -11.11 15.31
CA LEU A 161 22.21 -11.56 14.41
C LEU A 161 21.32 -10.39 13.97
N ALA A 162 20.83 -9.59 14.93
CA ALA A 162 19.96 -8.47 14.63
C ALA A 162 20.61 -7.43 13.70
N GLN A 163 21.89 -7.13 13.90
CA GLN A 163 22.66 -6.26 13.00
C GLN A 163 22.82 -6.86 11.60
N GLY A 164 23.04 -8.18 11.52
CA GLY A 164 23.06 -8.93 10.27
C GLY A 164 21.75 -8.82 9.49
N ILE A 165 20.62 -9.05 10.16
CA ILE A 165 19.26 -8.90 9.62
C ILE A 165 19.05 -7.48 9.10
N ILE A 166 19.37 -6.45 9.90
CA ILE A 166 19.23 -5.05 9.49
C ILE A 166 20.02 -4.78 8.21
N ALA A 167 21.28 -5.20 8.18
CA ALA A 167 22.17 -4.93 7.06
C ALA A 167 21.72 -5.66 5.78
N ALA A 168 21.35 -6.94 5.88
CA ALA A 168 20.90 -7.73 4.74
C ALA A 168 19.60 -7.18 4.17
N GLN A 169 18.57 -7.06 5.01
CA GLN A 169 17.23 -6.67 4.55
C GLN A 169 17.17 -5.21 4.07
N SER A 170 18.02 -4.32 4.60
CA SER A 170 18.16 -2.96 4.05
C SER A 170 18.69 -2.99 2.60
N ARG A 171 19.69 -3.83 2.30
CA ARG A 171 20.22 -3.96 0.94
C ARG A 171 19.18 -4.55 -0.02
N GLU A 172 18.41 -5.53 0.44
CA GLU A 172 17.35 -6.16 -0.33
C GLU A 172 16.21 -5.18 -0.63
N ILE A 173 15.78 -4.39 0.36
CA ILE A 173 14.81 -3.28 0.16
C ILE A 173 15.32 -2.32 -0.92
N ASP A 174 16.57 -1.87 -0.81
CA ASP A 174 17.13 -0.91 -1.76
C ASP A 174 17.20 -1.51 -3.18
N GLN A 175 17.50 -2.81 -3.29
CA GLN A 175 17.51 -3.51 -4.57
C GLN A 175 16.11 -3.62 -5.17
N MET A 176 15.11 -4.04 -4.39
CA MET A 176 13.72 -4.11 -4.83
C MET A 176 13.17 -2.74 -5.23
N ARG A 177 13.51 -1.67 -4.50
CA ARG A 177 13.14 -0.29 -4.87
C ARG A 177 13.75 0.13 -6.20
N ARG A 178 15.04 -0.17 -6.44
CA ARG A 178 15.69 0.11 -7.73
C ARG A 178 15.03 -0.66 -8.87
N TRP A 179 14.68 -1.91 -8.64
CA TRP A 179 13.94 -2.72 -9.61
C TRP A 179 12.57 -2.14 -9.93
N LEU A 180 11.77 -1.80 -8.92
CA LEU A 180 10.44 -1.21 -9.12
C LEU A 180 10.49 0.11 -9.91
N GLN A 181 11.56 0.89 -9.75
CA GLN A 181 11.82 2.09 -10.55
C GLN A 181 12.21 1.74 -12.00
N ALA A 182 13.13 0.79 -12.17
CA ALA A 182 13.62 0.37 -13.48
C ALA A 182 12.55 -0.34 -14.33
N TRP A 183 11.67 -1.14 -13.71
CA TRP A 183 10.59 -1.85 -14.37
C TRP A 183 9.46 -0.91 -14.83
N GLY A 184 9.37 0.31 -14.28
CA GLY A 184 8.32 1.27 -14.62
C GLY A 184 6.93 0.87 -14.09
N PRO A 185 5.89 1.68 -14.34
CA PRO A 185 4.53 1.38 -13.86
C PRO A 185 3.99 0.05 -14.44
N PRO A 186 2.98 -0.57 -13.82
CA PRO A 186 2.35 -1.78 -14.35
C PRO A 186 1.98 -1.63 -15.84
N ALA A 187 2.18 -2.69 -16.63
CA ALA A 187 1.96 -2.66 -18.08
C ALA A 187 0.52 -2.20 -18.45
N ASP A 188 -0.46 -2.54 -17.63
CA ASP A 188 -1.87 -2.14 -17.82
C ASP A 188 -2.10 -0.63 -17.65
N THR A 189 -1.28 0.05 -16.84
CA THR A 189 -1.29 1.52 -16.72
C THR A 189 -0.53 2.22 -17.85
N ALA A 190 0.44 1.55 -18.48
CA ALA A 190 1.18 2.11 -19.62
C ALA A 190 0.35 2.18 -20.91
N GLN A 191 -0.75 1.43 -20.98
CA GLN A 191 -1.66 1.39 -22.13
C GLN A 191 -2.89 2.29 -21.99
N GLN A 192 -3.06 3.04 -20.89
CA GLN A 192 -4.08 4.09 -20.89
C GLN A 192 -3.65 5.17 -21.89
N PRO A 193 -4.34 5.34 -23.04
CA PRO A 193 -4.00 6.42 -23.95
C PRO A 193 -4.10 7.69 -23.13
N THR A 194 -3.03 8.49 -23.10
CA THR A 194 -3.09 9.84 -22.55
C THR A 194 -4.32 10.46 -23.21
N VAL A 195 -5.39 10.68 -22.45
CA VAL A 195 -6.52 11.46 -22.94
C VAL A 195 -5.87 12.78 -23.25
N ARG A 196 -5.61 13.05 -24.53
CA ARG A 196 -5.15 14.34 -25.01
C ARG A 196 -6.27 15.29 -24.60
N ARG A 197 -6.14 15.90 -23.42
CA ARG A 197 -6.91 17.08 -23.05
C ARG A 197 -6.49 18.10 -24.08
N THR A 198 -7.25 18.20 -25.16
CA THR A 198 -7.15 19.33 -26.06
C THR A 198 -7.31 20.57 -25.18
N PRO A 199 -6.39 21.54 -25.24
CA PRO A 199 -6.59 22.78 -24.50
C PRO A 199 -7.93 23.37 -24.98
N LEU A 200 -8.82 23.69 -24.04
CA LEU A 200 -10.08 24.39 -24.31
C LEU A 200 -9.77 25.71 -25.02
N THR A 201 -9.71 25.68 -26.35
CA THR A 201 -9.59 26.85 -27.21
C THR A 201 -10.79 26.99 -28.15
N TRP A 202 -11.86 26.21 -27.91
CA TRP A 202 -13.12 26.32 -28.64
C TRP A 202 -14.34 26.40 -27.71
N LEU A 203 -14.41 27.43 -26.85
CA LEU A 203 -15.66 27.90 -26.23
C LEU A 203 -15.67 29.44 -26.11
N ALA A 204 -15.46 30.14 -27.23
CA ALA A 204 -15.64 31.59 -27.30
C ALA A 204 -16.40 31.99 -28.57
N ALA A 205 -17.58 31.40 -28.82
CA ALA A 205 -18.51 31.89 -29.84
C ALA A 205 -19.94 31.33 -29.65
N ALA A 206 -20.54 31.44 -28.45
CA ALA A 206 -21.98 31.12 -28.31
C ALA A 206 -22.74 31.75 -27.13
N VAL A 207 -22.12 32.59 -26.28
CA VAL A 207 -22.78 33.07 -25.05
C VAL A 207 -22.99 34.60 -24.97
N VAL A 208 -22.72 35.37 -26.04
CA VAL A 208 -22.91 36.84 -26.01
C VAL A 208 -24.19 37.33 -26.73
N VAL A 209 -24.93 36.49 -27.45
CA VAL A 209 -26.14 36.95 -28.17
C VAL A 209 -27.46 36.82 -27.37
N ALA A 210 -27.47 36.09 -26.25
CA ALA A 210 -28.70 35.85 -25.48
C ALA A 210 -29.05 36.89 -24.39
N ILE A 211 -28.21 37.92 -24.17
CA ILE A 211 -28.46 38.97 -23.17
C ILE A 211 -29.13 40.23 -23.78
N ILE A 212 -29.10 40.39 -25.11
CA ILE A 212 -29.64 41.59 -25.78
C ILE A 212 -31.17 41.52 -26.01
N VAL A 213 -31.76 40.32 -26.14
CA VAL A 213 -33.19 40.17 -26.49
C VAL A 213 -34.13 40.31 -25.29
N VAL A 214 -33.71 39.94 -24.07
CA VAL A 214 -34.54 40.08 -22.85
C VAL A 214 -34.51 41.51 -22.29
N GLY A 215 -33.44 42.28 -22.57
CA GLY A 215 -33.30 43.69 -22.16
C GLY A 215 -34.15 44.69 -22.96
N TRP A 216 -34.62 44.32 -24.16
CA TRP A 216 -35.42 45.21 -25.03
C TRP A 216 -36.92 45.14 -24.70
N ARG A 217 -37.42 44.00 -24.21
CA ARG A 217 -38.85 43.78 -23.93
C ARG A 217 -39.34 44.40 -22.61
N ARG A 218 -38.44 44.68 -21.65
CA ARG A 218 -38.77 45.38 -20.38
C ARG A 218 -38.68 46.92 -20.46
N ARG A 219 -38.09 47.49 -21.52
CA ARG A 219 -37.94 48.95 -21.69
C ARG A 219 -39.10 49.62 -22.46
N ARG A 220 -39.91 48.85 -23.19
CA ARG A 220 -41.05 49.37 -23.99
C ARG A 220 -42.37 49.52 -23.22
N VAL A 221 -42.50 48.91 -22.03
CA VAL A 221 -43.73 48.95 -21.22
C VAL A 221 -43.69 50.10 -20.20
N ARG A 222 -42.52 50.67 -19.91
CA ARG A 222 -42.33 51.71 -18.88
C ARG A 222 -42.34 53.16 -19.41
N SER A 223 -42.52 53.38 -20.72
CA SER A 223 -42.53 54.72 -21.33
C SER A 223 -43.93 55.29 -21.63
N LYS A 224 -45.01 54.72 -21.07
CA LYS A 224 -46.40 55.19 -21.28
C LYS A 224 -47.05 55.89 -20.07
N GLY A 225 -46.29 56.39 -19.10
CA GLY A 225 -46.89 57.15 -17.99
C GLY A 225 -45.91 57.99 -17.18
N ALA A 226 -45.81 59.28 -17.51
CA ALA A 226 -45.37 60.45 -16.72
C ALA A 226 -45.08 61.58 -17.74
N ALA A 227 -45.97 62.56 -17.97
CA ALA A 227 -46.12 63.85 -17.25
C ALA A 227 -44.84 64.73 -17.38
N ALA A 228 -44.84 66.04 -17.68
CA ALA A 228 -45.83 67.11 -17.58
C ALA A 228 -45.38 68.34 -18.46
N PRO A 229 -45.26 69.60 -17.96
CA PRO A 229 -46.23 70.71 -18.09
C PRO A 229 -45.68 72.01 -18.75
N GLY A 230 -46.59 72.98 -18.97
CA GLY A 230 -46.31 74.43 -18.95
C GLY A 230 -46.09 75.08 -20.33
N SER A 231 -46.48 76.33 -20.63
CA SER A 231 -47.06 77.46 -19.88
C SER A 231 -47.37 78.56 -20.93
N PRO A 232 -47.53 79.83 -20.51
CA PRO A 232 -48.73 80.51 -20.02
C PRO A 232 -49.68 81.02 -21.13
#